data_AF-A0A2N9GD85-F1
#
_entry.id   AF-A0A2N9GD85-F1
#
_cell.length_a   1.000
_cell.length_b   1.000
_cell.length_c   1.000
_cell.angle_alpha   90.00
_cell.angle_beta   90.00
_cell.angle_gamma   90.00
#
_symmetry.space_group_name_H-M   'P 1'
#
loop_
_entity.id
_entity.type
_entity.pdbx_description
1 polymer ?
#
loop_
_entity_poly.entity_id
_entity_poly.type
_entity_poly.pdbx_seq_one_letter_code
_entity_poly.pdbx_strand_id
1 'polypeptide(L)'
;MSKAKRQNHMLLPGPWKMPLIGNLHQLVFSLPHRSLTDLAKKYGPIMQLQLGEVLAIVISSPKVAKEVMKTHDAAFANRPNVLAVEVMSYDNSSLIFSRYNDYWRKMRKILVTEFLSAKRIQSFKTIREEEVWNLIESISSSYQGLQINFTEKMSSLTYGITARAAIGKKCKYEKELISLIKETFILSGGFDVPDLFPSLKFLSFLTGTKPALEKMHRKLDRILDDIIKDHKKKRSSTSASKHEGSDPEDIVDVLLKLQEAGELDFNVTSNHIKAVTLDVFSGASETSATMMEWTMSELLRNPRVMEKAQAEVRRVLKGQKNIDDVDIQKLDYLKLVVKEILRLHPPAALIPRESREKCEINGYEIPNNTKVFINAWAIGRDTEYWIDADSFCPERFQGSLIDFKGTNFEFIPFGGGRRICPGISFALANIELFLSQLLYHFNWKLPNEIKPEELDMSESFGLSSSHPPRATSPSATSNRTTTLPVPPAPAPAPPATAPPPSPFQHPLRHRPLARQPTVPDPPLQTTAPPNHRASTSTRRQHPSPPDLSLSRIYLSEPSAHTIKSSFNDKPINEAAKARKFCICGD
;
A
#
# COMPACT_ATOMS: atom_id res chain seq x y z
N MET A 1 -25.99 24.82 45.16
CA MET A 1 -26.07 24.92 43.69
C MET A 1 -24.68 25.27 43.14
N SER A 2 -23.97 24.28 42.61
CA SER A 2 -22.64 24.46 42.02
C SER A 2 -22.79 25.07 40.61
N LYS A 3 -22.16 26.23 40.39
CA LYS A 3 -22.07 26.86 39.06
C LYS A 3 -21.22 25.96 38.15
N ALA A 4 -21.86 25.29 37.20
CA ALA A 4 -21.16 24.59 36.13
C ALA A 4 -20.26 25.59 35.38
N LYS A 5 -18.95 25.36 35.44
CA LYS A 5 -17.94 26.07 34.65
C LYS A 5 -18.25 25.79 33.18
N ARG A 6 -18.81 26.77 32.45
CA ARG A 6 -18.88 26.70 30.97
C ARG A 6 -17.44 26.64 30.47
N GLN A 7 -16.97 25.47 30.06
CA GLN A 7 -15.75 25.36 29.26
C GLN A 7 -16.08 26.03 27.91
N ASN A 8 -15.51 27.21 27.67
CA ASN A 8 -15.50 27.80 26.33
C ASN A 8 -14.57 26.93 25.49
N HIS A 9 -15.13 25.90 24.83
CA HIS A 9 -14.39 25.12 23.87
C HIS A 9 -13.97 26.03 22.71
N MET A 10 -12.66 26.12 22.45
CA MET A 10 -12.15 26.87 21.32
C MET A 10 -12.62 26.20 20.03
N LEU A 11 -13.15 26.98 19.09
CA LEU A 11 -13.49 26.51 17.77
C LEU A 11 -12.19 26.29 16.98
N LEU A 12 -12.09 25.15 16.29
CA LEU A 12 -10.96 24.92 15.38
C LEU A 12 -10.91 26.02 14.33
N PRO A 13 -9.72 26.57 14.05
CA PRO A 13 -9.58 27.56 12.97
C PRO A 13 -9.85 26.88 11.63
N GLY A 14 -10.32 27.65 10.66
CA GLY A 14 -10.56 27.13 9.33
C GLY A 14 -10.99 28.21 8.36
N PRO A 15 -10.80 27.98 7.05
CA PRO A 15 -11.27 28.89 6.03
C PRO A 15 -12.79 29.00 6.00
N TRP A 16 -13.27 30.14 5.51
CA TRP A 16 -14.69 30.33 5.23
C TRP A 16 -15.21 29.26 4.26
N LYS A 17 -16.45 28.82 4.51
CA LYS A 17 -17.10 27.71 3.81
C LYS A 17 -18.30 28.23 3.01
N MET A 18 -18.45 27.75 1.78
CA MET A 18 -19.63 28.00 0.95
C MET A 18 -20.80 27.10 1.39
N PRO A 19 -22.07 27.53 1.17
CA PRO A 19 -23.21 26.63 1.30
C PRO A 19 -23.04 25.37 0.43
N LEU A 20 -23.51 24.22 0.93
CA LEU A 20 -23.51 22.90 0.28
C LEU A 20 -22.13 22.26 0.03
N ILE A 21 -21.20 22.96 -0.62
CA ILE A 21 -19.89 22.40 -1.01
C ILE A 21 -18.80 22.64 0.06
N GLY A 22 -19.06 23.52 1.02
CA GLY A 22 -18.10 23.87 2.06
C GLY A 22 -16.82 24.48 1.50
N ASN A 23 -15.69 23.86 1.81
CA ASN A 23 -14.33 24.24 1.47
C ASN A 23 -13.81 23.58 0.18
N LEU A 24 -14.64 22.79 -0.55
CA LEU A 24 -14.20 22.13 -1.78
C LEU A 24 -13.67 23.13 -2.83
N HIS A 25 -14.25 24.32 -2.90
CA HIS A 25 -13.82 25.41 -3.80
C HIS A 25 -12.35 25.83 -3.61
N GLN A 26 -11.76 25.60 -2.43
CA GLN A 26 -10.36 25.91 -2.11
C GLN A 26 -9.39 24.78 -2.54
N LEU A 27 -9.93 23.62 -2.91
CA LEU A 27 -9.14 22.45 -3.33
C LEU A 27 -9.25 22.19 -4.84
N VAL A 28 -10.07 22.96 -5.56
CA VAL A 28 -10.26 22.78 -7.00
C VAL A 28 -8.96 23.13 -7.74
N PHE A 29 -8.67 22.38 -8.82
CA PHE A 29 -7.52 22.58 -9.72
C PHE A 29 -6.13 22.39 -9.09
N SER A 30 -6.04 21.83 -7.89
CA SER A 30 -4.77 21.62 -7.19
C SER A 30 -4.74 20.27 -6.47
N LEU A 31 -3.54 19.78 -6.17
CA LEU A 31 -3.35 18.53 -5.44
C LEU A 31 -3.74 18.74 -3.97
N PRO A 32 -4.65 17.94 -3.39
CA PRO A 32 -5.14 18.14 -2.02
C PRO A 32 -4.03 18.36 -0.99
N HIS A 33 -2.96 17.56 -0.97
CA HIS A 33 -1.87 17.74 -0.01
C HIS A 33 -1.15 19.09 -0.13
N ARG A 34 -1.03 19.66 -1.34
CA ARG A 34 -0.40 20.98 -1.55
C ARG A 34 -1.33 22.11 -1.12
N SER A 35 -2.59 22.10 -1.57
CA SER A 35 -3.57 23.14 -1.23
C SER A 35 -3.83 23.17 0.27
N LEU A 36 -3.88 21.99 0.91
CA LEU A 36 -3.99 21.87 2.36
C LEU A 36 -2.75 22.43 3.09
N THR A 37 -1.56 22.30 2.52
CA THR A 37 -0.34 22.92 3.07
C THR A 37 -0.44 24.44 3.02
N ASP A 38 -0.88 25.01 1.89
CA ASP A 38 -1.01 26.45 1.75
C ASP A 38 -2.09 27.04 2.66
N LEU A 39 -3.20 26.32 2.86
CA LEU A 39 -4.20 26.67 3.86
C LEU A 39 -3.64 26.60 5.29
N ALA A 40 -2.85 25.57 5.61
CA ALA A 40 -2.24 25.42 6.94
C ALA A 40 -1.29 26.58 7.28
N LYS A 41 -0.58 27.16 6.30
CA LYS A 41 0.24 28.37 6.50
C LYS A 41 -0.59 29.57 6.98
N LYS A 42 -1.88 29.63 6.64
CA LYS A 42 -2.79 30.73 7.00
C LYS A 42 -3.60 30.45 8.27
N TYR A 43 -4.10 29.23 8.44
CA TYR A 43 -5.02 28.88 9.52
C TYR A 43 -4.34 28.14 10.69
N GLY A 44 -3.09 27.74 10.51
CA GLY A 44 -2.28 27.12 11.54
C GLY A 44 -2.14 25.59 11.40
N PRO A 45 -1.44 24.98 12.37
CA PRO A 45 -0.98 23.59 12.30
C PRO A 45 -2.10 22.54 12.44
N ILE A 46 -3.26 22.96 12.92
CA ILE A 46 -4.49 22.18 13.00
C ILE A 46 -5.62 23.06 12.48
N MET A 47 -6.37 22.58 11.50
CA MET A 47 -7.50 23.34 10.94
C MET A 47 -8.67 22.43 10.59
N GLN A 48 -9.87 23.01 10.58
CA GLN A 48 -11.11 22.36 10.22
C GLN A 48 -11.52 22.73 8.80
N LEU A 49 -12.00 21.73 8.05
CA LEU A 49 -12.60 21.88 6.73
C LEU A 49 -13.94 21.14 6.67
N GLN A 50 -14.89 21.73 5.95
CA GLN A 50 -16.14 21.09 5.54
C GLN A 50 -16.01 20.68 4.07
N LEU A 51 -15.88 19.39 3.77
CA LEU A 51 -15.73 18.88 2.41
C LEU A 51 -17.08 18.28 1.95
N GLY A 52 -17.92 19.09 1.30
CA GLY A 52 -19.31 18.70 1.06
C GLY A 52 -20.04 18.48 2.40
N GLU A 53 -20.51 17.27 2.65
CA GLU A 53 -21.18 16.88 3.89
C GLU A 53 -20.20 16.42 4.98
N VAL A 54 -18.93 16.22 4.63
CA VAL A 54 -17.93 15.62 5.50
C VAL A 54 -17.14 16.67 6.28
N LEU A 55 -17.19 16.58 7.61
CA LEU A 55 -16.29 17.32 8.48
C LEU A 55 -14.90 16.64 8.52
N ALA A 56 -13.87 17.39 8.19
CA ALA A 56 -12.48 16.93 8.21
C ALA A 56 -11.59 17.88 9.01
N ILE A 57 -10.60 17.31 9.70
CA ILE A 57 -9.52 18.06 10.36
C ILE A 57 -8.23 17.78 9.63
N VAL A 58 -7.43 18.81 9.41
CA VAL A 58 -6.13 18.71 8.76
C VAL A 58 -5.05 19.04 9.77
N ILE A 59 -4.05 18.17 9.84
CA ILE A 59 -2.90 18.30 10.73
C ILE A 59 -1.65 18.47 9.88
N SER A 60 -0.89 19.52 10.11
CA SER A 60 0.29 19.86 9.30
C SER A 60 1.51 20.23 10.14
N SER A 61 1.54 19.85 11.43
CA SER A 61 2.73 20.01 12.28
C SER A 61 3.16 18.70 12.96
N PRO A 62 4.46 18.53 13.23
CA PRO A 62 4.97 17.38 13.99
C PRO A 62 4.35 17.24 15.38
N LYS A 63 4.19 18.37 16.10
CA LYS A 63 3.68 18.41 17.48
C LYS A 63 2.26 17.85 17.55
N VAL A 64 1.36 18.30 16.68
CA VAL A 64 -0.04 17.83 16.65
C VAL A 64 -0.14 16.40 16.07
N ALA A 65 0.70 16.06 15.08
CA ALA A 65 0.76 14.70 14.54
C ALA A 65 1.15 13.68 15.63
N LYS A 66 2.05 14.05 16.54
CA LYS A 66 2.42 13.25 17.72
C LYS A 66 1.24 13.06 18.67
N GLU A 67 0.45 14.09 18.95
CA GLU A 67 -0.73 13.95 19.81
C GLU A 67 -1.71 12.92 19.22
N VAL A 68 -2.01 13.01 17.92
CA VAL A 68 -2.95 12.10 17.25
C VAL A 68 -2.43 10.69 17.09
N MET A 69 -1.16 10.52 16.71
CA MET A 69 -0.61 9.20 16.38
C MET A 69 0.14 8.52 17.52
N LYS A 70 0.42 9.20 18.63
CA LYS A 70 1.11 8.60 19.79
C LYS A 70 0.31 8.77 21.07
N THR A 71 -0.03 9.99 21.45
CA THR A 71 -0.69 10.27 22.73
C THR A 71 -2.13 9.73 22.75
N HIS A 72 -2.88 9.96 21.69
CA HIS A 72 -4.29 9.57 21.53
C HIS A 72 -4.46 8.52 20.42
N ASP A 73 -3.43 7.68 20.21
CA ASP A 73 -3.36 6.77 19.07
C ASP A 73 -4.53 5.79 18.95
N ALA A 74 -5.09 5.37 20.09
CA ALA A 74 -6.23 4.47 20.19
C ALA A 74 -7.54 5.18 19.82
N ALA A 75 -7.67 6.48 20.12
CA ALA A 75 -8.83 7.28 19.77
C ALA A 75 -8.86 7.54 18.26
N PHE A 76 -7.70 7.71 17.61
CA PHE A 76 -7.59 7.94 16.16
C PHE A 76 -7.16 6.70 15.36
N ALA A 77 -7.47 5.51 15.89
CA ALA A 77 -7.08 4.26 15.25
C ALA A 77 -8.02 3.84 14.11
N ASN A 78 -9.19 4.45 13.93
CA ASN A 78 -10.06 4.12 12.79
C ASN A 78 -9.56 4.73 11.48
N ARG A 79 -10.14 4.26 10.38
CA ARG A 79 -9.96 4.79 9.03
C ARG A 79 -11.32 5.26 8.51
N PRO A 80 -11.36 6.36 7.76
CA PRO A 80 -12.59 6.81 7.13
C PRO A 80 -13.03 5.80 6.06
N ASN A 81 -14.35 5.67 5.89
CA ASN A 81 -14.89 4.90 4.77
C ASN A 81 -14.72 5.68 3.47
N VAL A 82 -14.22 5.00 2.44
CA VAL A 82 -13.99 5.50 1.08
C VAL A 82 -14.60 4.47 0.13
N LEU A 83 -15.46 4.90 -0.79
CA LEU A 83 -16.27 3.99 -1.63
C LEU A 83 -15.40 3.02 -2.43
N ALA A 84 -14.30 3.51 -3.02
CA ALA A 84 -13.37 2.67 -3.77
C ALA A 84 -12.81 1.55 -2.92
N VAL A 85 -12.40 1.86 -1.69
CA VAL A 85 -11.86 0.89 -0.74
C VAL A 85 -12.94 -0.08 -0.27
N GLU A 86 -14.14 0.41 0.05
CA GLU A 86 -15.27 -0.41 0.49
C GLU A 86 -15.57 -1.51 -0.54
N VAL A 87 -15.69 -1.13 -1.81
CA VAL A 87 -15.98 -2.05 -2.91
C VAL A 87 -14.80 -2.99 -3.16
N MET A 88 -13.58 -2.45 -3.29
CA MET A 88 -12.40 -3.26 -3.65
C MET A 88 -11.94 -4.19 -2.53
N SER A 89 -12.18 -3.83 -1.26
CA SER A 89 -11.75 -4.58 -0.08
C SER A 89 -12.83 -5.45 0.54
N TYR A 90 -13.86 -5.84 -0.22
CA TYR A 90 -14.94 -6.73 0.25
C TYR A 90 -15.62 -6.22 1.54
N ASP A 91 -16.18 -5.00 1.47
CA ASP A 91 -16.84 -4.32 2.60
C ASP A 91 -15.90 -4.12 3.80
N ASN A 92 -14.74 -3.50 3.53
CA ASN A 92 -13.71 -3.19 4.53
C ASN A 92 -13.17 -4.41 5.30
N SER A 93 -13.13 -5.57 4.64
CA SER A 93 -12.47 -6.79 5.10
C SER A 93 -10.93 -6.72 5.03
N SER A 94 -10.35 -5.63 4.53
CA SER A 94 -8.90 -5.38 4.47
C SER A 94 -8.33 -4.98 5.83
N LEU A 95 -7.01 -4.99 5.98
CA LEU A 95 -6.27 -4.50 7.15
C LEU A 95 -5.89 -3.02 7.04
N ILE A 96 -5.70 -2.52 5.81
CA ILE A 96 -5.31 -1.12 5.59
C ILE A 96 -6.43 -0.17 6.04
N PHE A 97 -7.70 -0.50 5.70
CA PHE A 97 -8.85 0.38 5.91
C PHE A 97 -9.94 -0.15 6.85
N SER A 98 -9.86 -1.39 7.35
CA SER A 98 -10.79 -1.84 8.39
C SER A 98 -10.75 -0.97 9.63
N ARG A 99 -11.89 -0.92 10.34
CA ARG A 99 -12.00 -0.30 11.66
C ARG A 99 -11.12 -0.98 12.69
N TYR A 100 -10.71 -0.23 13.70
CA TYR A 100 -9.87 -0.76 14.77
C TYR A 100 -10.71 -1.59 15.74
N ASN A 101 -10.52 -2.91 15.69
CA ASN A 101 -11.22 -3.90 16.51
C ASN A 101 -10.34 -5.16 16.67
N ASP A 102 -10.89 -6.21 17.28
CA ASP A 102 -10.18 -7.47 17.56
C ASP A 102 -9.78 -8.21 16.29
N TYR A 103 -10.64 -8.17 15.28
CA TYR A 103 -10.34 -8.67 13.94
C TYR A 103 -9.06 -8.04 13.40
N TRP A 104 -9.01 -6.70 13.33
CA TRP A 104 -7.85 -5.98 12.81
C TRP A 104 -6.58 -6.30 13.62
N ARG A 105 -6.68 -6.34 14.96
CA ARG A 105 -5.53 -6.63 15.83
C ARG A 105 -4.95 -8.02 15.56
N LYS A 106 -5.81 -9.05 15.49
CA LYS A 106 -5.39 -10.43 15.28
C LYS A 106 -4.86 -10.65 13.87
N MET A 107 -5.56 -10.18 12.85
CA MET A 107 -5.11 -10.32 11.45
C MET A 107 -3.82 -9.54 11.17
N ARG A 108 -3.65 -8.34 11.75
CA ARG A 108 -2.38 -7.62 11.68
C ARG A 108 -1.24 -8.38 12.35
N LYS A 109 -1.49 -9.00 13.52
CA LYS A 109 -0.49 -9.84 14.20
C LYS A 109 -0.07 -11.02 13.31
N ILE A 110 -1.03 -11.69 12.67
CA ILE A 110 -0.79 -12.79 11.72
C ILE A 110 0.08 -12.30 10.56
N LEU A 111 -0.32 -11.22 9.88
CA LEU A 111 0.45 -10.64 8.77
C LEU A 111 1.88 -10.30 9.20
N VAL A 112 2.05 -9.68 10.37
CA VAL A 112 3.38 -9.31 10.88
C VAL A 112 4.23 -10.54 11.19
N THR A 113 3.65 -11.58 11.78
CA THR A 113 4.40 -12.77 12.21
C THR A 113 4.79 -13.64 11.01
N GLU A 114 3.81 -13.87 10.12
CA GLU A 114 3.86 -14.89 9.07
C GLU A 114 4.39 -14.35 7.72
N PHE A 115 4.42 -13.03 7.55
CA PHE A 115 4.91 -12.40 6.32
C PHE A 115 5.98 -11.33 6.57
N LEU A 116 5.76 -10.41 7.52
CA LEU A 116 6.62 -9.22 7.70
C LEU A 116 7.65 -9.33 8.82
N SER A 117 7.82 -10.50 9.43
CA SER A 117 8.81 -10.70 10.48
C SER A 117 10.22 -10.72 9.89
N ALA A 118 11.23 -10.34 10.66
CA ALA A 118 12.62 -10.32 10.19
C ALA A 118 13.06 -11.68 9.61
N LYS A 119 12.64 -12.79 10.23
CA LYS A 119 12.90 -14.15 9.75
C LYS A 119 12.27 -14.41 8.38
N ARG A 120 11.01 -13.99 8.18
CA ARG A 120 10.30 -14.18 6.91
C ARG A 120 10.89 -13.31 5.81
N ILE A 121 11.17 -12.04 6.11
CA ILE A 121 11.87 -11.13 5.20
C ILE A 121 13.23 -11.73 4.79
N GLN A 122 14.00 -12.28 5.72
CA GLN A 122 15.27 -12.94 5.38
C GLN A 122 15.06 -14.15 4.46
N SER A 123 14.01 -14.96 4.68
CA SER A 123 13.71 -16.10 3.83
C SER A 123 13.36 -15.74 2.38
N PHE A 124 12.92 -14.49 2.13
CA PHE A 124 12.65 -13.98 0.79
C PHE A 124 13.90 -13.42 0.09
N LYS A 125 15.08 -13.52 0.68
CA LYS A 125 16.34 -12.98 0.11
C LYS A 125 16.59 -13.47 -1.31
N THR A 126 16.57 -14.78 -1.54
CA THR A 126 16.83 -15.36 -2.86
C THR A 126 15.80 -14.91 -3.90
N ILE A 127 14.53 -14.77 -3.51
CA ILE A 127 13.48 -14.22 -4.38
C ILE A 127 13.84 -12.80 -4.81
N ARG A 128 14.28 -11.95 -3.88
CA ARG A 128 14.70 -10.59 -4.19
C ARG A 128 15.89 -10.58 -5.14
N GLU A 129 16.94 -11.34 -4.82
CA GLU A 129 18.16 -11.41 -5.63
C GLU A 129 17.87 -11.86 -7.07
N GLU A 130 17.05 -12.90 -7.24
CA GLU A 130 16.68 -13.40 -8.56
C GLU A 130 15.85 -12.39 -9.37
N GLU A 131 14.81 -11.78 -8.80
CA GLU A 131 14.00 -10.81 -9.54
C GLU A 131 14.81 -9.56 -9.91
N VAL A 132 15.76 -9.17 -9.07
CA VAL A 132 16.69 -8.07 -9.38
C VAL A 132 17.64 -8.46 -10.47
N TRP A 133 18.24 -9.64 -10.41
CA TRP A 133 19.12 -10.11 -11.45
C TRP A 133 18.41 -10.20 -12.80
N ASN A 134 17.17 -10.72 -12.82
CA ASN A 134 16.33 -10.74 -14.02
C ASN A 134 16.09 -9.33 -14.57
N LEU A 135 15.92 -8.32 -13.69
CA LEU A 135 15.80 -6.93 -14.11
C LEU A 135 17.11 -6.42 -14.73
N ILE A 136 18.25 -6.63 -14.06
CA ILE A 136 19.57 -6.21 -14.56
C ILE A 136 19.84 -6.85 -15.92
N GLU A 137 19.61 -8.16 -16.07
CA GLU A 137 19.78 -8.86 -17.34
C GLU A 137 18.83 -8.33 -18.43
N SER A 138 17.56 -8.10 -18.09
CA SER A 138 16.59 -7.53 -19.03
C SER A 138 16.98 -6.13 -19.49
N ILE A 139 17.57 -5.34 -18.61
CA ILE A 139 18.08 -4.01 -18.91
C ILE A 139 19.34 -4.11 -19.79
N SER A 140 20.32 -4.93 -19.40
CA SER A 140 21.59 -5.12 -20.12
C SER A 140 21.43 -5.73 -21.51
N SER A 141 20.41 -6.57 -21.69
CA SER A 141 20.08 -7.17 -22.99
C SER A 141 19.40 -6.17 -23.94
N SER A 142 18.99 -5.01 -23.44
CA SER A 142 18.48 -3.93 -24.29
C SER A 142 19.66 -3.23 -24.96
N TYR A 143 19.55 -2.90 -26.25
CA TYR A 143 20.63 -2.21 -26.98
C TYR A 143 21.08 -0.92 -26.28
N GLN A 144 22.38 -0.68 -26.23
CA GLN A 144 22.99 0.52 -25.66
C GLN A 144 22.36 1.78 -26.29
N GLY A 145 21.89 2.71 -25.45
CA GLY A 145 21.18 3.92 -25.89
C GLY A 145 19.66 3.79 -26.07
N LEU A 146 19.07 2.59 -25.94
CA LEU A 146 17.62 2.42 -25.98
C LEU A 146 16.96 3.02 -24.73
N GLN A 147 15.83 3.69 -24.93
CA GLN A 147 15.01 4.23 -23.86
C GLN A 147 14.24 3.11 -23.14
N ILE A 148 14.45 2.94 -21.84
CA ILE A 148 13.72 1.98 -21.01
C ILE A 148 12.50 2.64 -20.36
N ASN A 149 11.36 1.94 -20.34
CA ASN A 149 10.20 2.35 -19.55
C ASN A 149 10.44 1.99 -18.08
N PHE A 150 10.97 2.93 -17.29
CA PHE A 150 11.40 2.65 -15.92
C PHE A 150 10.23 2.34 -15.00
N THR A 151 9.11 3.06 -15.15
CA THR A 151 7.88 2.82 -14.40
C THR A 151 7.38 1.38 -14.55
N GLU A 152 7.37 0.86 -15.78
CA GLU A 152 6.95 -0.53 -16.05
C GLU A 152 7.93 -1.54 -15.43
N LYS A 153 9.24 -1.29 -15.55
CA LYS A 153 10.27 -2.16 -14.96
C LYS A 153 10.18 -2.23 -13.43
N MET A 154 10.01 -1.08 -12.75
CA MET A 154 9.88 -1.04 -11.29
C MET A 154 8.58 -1.69 -10.82
N SER A 155 7.48 -1.48 -11.57
CA SER A 155 6.21 -2.14 -11.28
C SER A 155 6.35 -3.66 -11.41
N SER A 156 6.88 -4.17 -12.53
CA SER A 156 7.03 -5.62 -12.70
C SER A 156 7.97 -6.25 -11.65
N LEU A 157 9.09 -5.58 -11.32
CA LEU A 157 10.01 -6.03 -10.26
C LEU A 157 9.31 -6.18 -8.90
N THR A 158 8.68 -5.10 -8.43
CA THR A 158 8.09 -5.07 -7.08
C THR A 158 6.89 -6.01 -6.95
N TYR A 159 6.08 -6.13 -8.00
CA TYR A 159 4.96 -7.08 -8.04
C TYR A 159 5.44 -8.52 -8.17
N GLY A 160 6.51 -8.78 -8.93
CA GLY A 160 7.11 -10.12 -9.06
C GLY A 160 7.63 -10.64 -7.73
N ILE A 161 8.37 -9.81 -6.99
CA ILE A 161 8.87 -10.15 -5.65
C ILE A 161 7.72 -10.38 -4.68
N THR A 162 6.74 -9.46 -4.67
CA THR A 162 5.59 -9.58 -3.77
C THR A 162 4.76 -10.82 -4.09
N ALA A 163 4.54 -11.15 -5.37
CA ALA A 163 3.85 -12.37 -5.78
C ALA A 163 4.58 -13.62 -5.26
N ARG A 164 5.88 -13.72 -5.53
CA ARG A 164 6.65 -14.90 -5.11
C ARG A 164 6.75 -15.03 -3.59
N ALA A 165 6.81 -13.92 -2.86
CA ALA A 165 6.85 -13.93 -1.40
C ALA A 165 5.48 -14.21 -0.76
N ALA A 166 4.39 -13.68 -1.33
CA ALA A 166 3.06 -13.72 -0.73
C ALA A 166 2.20 -14.91 -1.19
N ILE A 167 2.40 -15.38 -2.42
CA ILE A 167 1.61 -16.48 -3.03
C ILE A 167 2.50 -17.61 -3.58
N GLY A 168 3.78 -17.61 -3.22
CA GLY A 168 4.75 -18.66 -3.55
C GLY A 168 5.19 -18.75 -5.02
N LYS A 169 4.64 -17.94 -5.92
CA LYS A 169 4.91 -18.00 -7.37
C LYS A 169 4.65 -16.68 -8.09
N LYS A 170 5.06 -16.59 -9.36
CA LYS A 170 4.71 -15.45 -10.23
C LYS A 170 3.21 -15.43 -10.50
N CYS A 171 2.62 -14.23 -10.57
CA CYS A 171 1.21 -14.07 -10.85
C CYS A 171 0.94 -14.18 -12.36
N LYS A 172 0.09 -15.13 -12.77
CA LYS A 172 -0.37 -15.32 -14.16
C LYS A 172 -1.03 -14.05 -14.74
N TYR A 173 -1.61 -13.23 -13.88
CA TYR A 173 -2.36 -12.03 -14.22
C TYR A 173 -1.60 -10.74 -13.90
N GLU A 174 -0.27 -10.77 -13.80
CA GLU A 174 0.56 -9.65 -13.31
C GLU A 174 0.16 -8.30 -13.91
N LYS A 175 0.12 -8.17 -15.24
CA LYS A 175 -0.21 -6.89 -15.90
C LYS A 175 -1.60 -6.38 -15.56
N GLU A 176 -2.59 -7.27 -15.49
CA GLU A 176 -3.97 -6.89 -15.15
C GLU A 176 -4.08 -6.52 -13.66
N LEU A 177 -3.40 -7.25 -12.78
CA LEU A 177 -3.33 -6.96 -11.34
C LEU A 177 -2.67 -5.61 -11.06
N ILE A 178 -1.52 -5.32 -11.70
CA ILE A 178 -0.83 -4.03 -11.60
C ILE A 178 -1.78 -2.89 -12.00
N SER A 179 -2.44 -3.03 -13.15
CA SER A 179 -3.36 -2.01 -13.67
C SER A 179 -4.53 -1.75 -12.70
N LEU A 180 -5.18 -2.81 -12.22
CA LEU A 180 -6.31 -2.71 -11.29
C LEU A 180 -5.91 -2.07 -9.96
N ILE A 181 -4.74 -2.40 -9.41
CA ILE A 181 -4.25 -1.81 -8.16
C ILE A 181 -3.92 -0.32 -8.36
N LYS A 182 -3.23 0.06 -9.45
CA LYS A 182 -2.94 1.47 -9.75
C LYS A 182 -4.21 2.31 -9.87
N GLU A 183 -5.20 1.81 -10.61
CA GLU A 183 -6.49 2.49 -10.75
C GLU A 183 -7.23 2.59 -9.40
N THR A 184 -7.16 1.54 -8.56
CA THR A 184 -7.70 1.57 -7.20
C THR A 184 -7.02 2.63 -6.33
N PHE A 185 -5.69 2.81 -6.44
CA PHE A 185 -4.95 3.83 -5.70
C PHE A 185 -5.39 5.24 -6.05
N ILE A 186 -5.64 5.53 -7.33
CA ILE A 186 -6.12 6.83 -7.80
C ILE A 186 -7.50 7.13 -7.18
N LEU A 187 -8.41 6.16 -7.22
CA LEU A 187 -9.79 6.30 -6.71
C LEU A 187 -9.90 6.25 -5.17
N SER A 188 -8.85 5.81 -4.47
CA SER A 188 -8.86 5.67 -3.01
C SER A 188 -8.42 6.92 -2.25
N GLY A 189 -8.26 8.06 -2.94
CA GLY A 189 -7.85 9.33 -2.33
C GLY A 189 -8.86 9.92 -1.34
N GLY A 190 -10.15 9.58 -1.46
CA GLY A 190 -11.21 10.04 -0.55
C GLY A 190 -11.73 11.45 -0.82
N PHE A 191 -11.47 11.98 -2.01
CA PHE A 191 -11.93 13.31 -2.48
C PHE A 191 -12.89 13.20 -3.68
N ASP A 192 -13.38 12.00 -4.00
CA ASP A 192 -14.38 11.80 -5.05
C ASP A 192 -15.78 12.20 -4.56
N VAL A 193 -16.65 12.58 -5.50
CA VAL A 193 -18.01 13.07 -5.19
C VAL A 193 -18.78 12.16 -4.21
N PRO A 194 -18.79 10.81 -4.37
CA PRO A 194 -19.48 9.94 -3.42
C PRO A 194 -18.90 9.94 -2.00
N ASP A 195 -17.60 10.20 -1.85
CA ASP A 195 -16.93 10.25 -0.54
C ASP A 195 -17.18 11.57 0.20
N LEU A 196 -17.50 12.62 -0.56
CA LEU A 196 -17.77 13.98 -0.09
C LEU A 196 -19.26 14.22 0.22
N PHE A 197 -20.15 13.47 -0.41
CA PHE A 197 -21.61 13.54 -0.21
C PHE A 197 -22.21 12.16 0.12
N PRO A 198 -21.78 11.51 1.21
CA PRO A 198 -22.19 10.15 1.56
C PRO A 198 -23.70 9.97 1.80
N SER A 199 -24.45 11.03 2.10
CA SER A 199 -25.91 10.94 2.22
C SER A 199 -26.59 10.71 0.86
N LEU A 200 -26.00 11.22 -0.22
CA LEU A 200 -26.53 11.19 -1.57
C LEU A 200 -26.00 9.97 -2.33
N LYS A 201 -26.33 8.77 -1.85
CA LYS A 201 -25.82 7.49 -2.41
C LYS A 201 -26.04 7.35 -3.92
N PHE A 202 -27.08 7.96 -4.49
CA PHE A 202 -27.35 7.94 -5.92
C PHE A 202 -26.25 8.61 -6.77
N LEU A 203 -25.47 9.54 -6.20
CA LEU A 203 -24.36 10.19 -6.90
C LEU A 203 -23.30 9.18 -7.33
N SER A 204 -23.08 8.13 -6.54
CA SER A 204 -22.15 7.05 -6.89
C SER A 204 -22.54 6.32 -8.18
N PHE A 205 -23.85 6.25 -8.48
CA PHE A 205 -24.37 5.69 -9.73
C PHE A 205 -24.40 6.73 -10.86
N LEU A 206 -24.81 7.97 -10.59
CA LEU A 206 -24.87 9.03 -11.60
C LEU A 206 -23.49 9.43 -12.14
N THR A 207 -22.48 9.47 -11.28
CA THR A 207 -21.09 9.74 -11.67
C THR A 207 -20.43 8.55 -12.39
N GLY A 208 -21.07 7.37 -12.39
CA GLY A 208 -20.51 6.14 -12.95
C GLY A 208 -19.42 5.48 -12.09
N THR A 209 -19.03 6.09 -10.96
CA THR A 209 -17.97 5.58 -10.08
C THR A 209 -18.29 4.19 -9.55
N LYS A 210 -19.51 3.94 -9.06
CA LYS A 210 -19.89 2.63 -8.51
C LYS A 210 -19.90 1.52 -9.56
N PRO A 211 -20.56 1.66 -10.73
CA PRO A 211 -20.47 0.66 -11.80
C PRO A 211 -19.03 0.39 -12.28
N ALA A 212 -18.19 1.42 -12.34
CA ALA A 212 -16.77 1.27 -12.68
C ALA A 212 -16.01 0.45 -11.64
N LEU A 213 -16.16 0.78 -10.35
CA LEU A 213 -15.58 0.03 -9.24
C LEU A 213 -16.06 -1.42 -9.20
N GLU A 214 -17.36 -1.68 -9.41
CA GLU A 214 -17.89 -3.05 -9.46
C GLU A 214 -17.31 -3.85 -10.64
N LYS A 215 -17.06 -3.20 -11.79
CA LYS A 215 -16.39 -3.83 -12.93
C LYS A 215 -14.94 -4.17 -12.61
N MET A 216 -14.20 -3.27 -11.97
CA MET A 216 -12.83 -3.52 -11.50
C MET A 216 -12.80 -4.64 -10.47
N HIS A 217 -13.70 -4.59 -9.48
CA HIS A 217 -13.83 -5.59 -8.44
C HIS A 217 -14.08 -6.98 -9.02
N ARG A 218 -14.99 -7.14 -10.00
CA ARG A 218 -15.24 -8.44 -10.65
C ARG A 218 -13.99 -9.02 -11.33
N LYS A 219 -13.12 -8.19 -11.90
CA LYS A 219 -11.87 -8.66 -12.51
C LYS A 219 -10.88 -9.09 -11.44
N LEU A 220 -10.70 -8.26 -10.42
CA LEU A 220 -9.81 -8.54 -9.31
C LEU A 220 -10.24 -9.80 -8.55
N ASP A 221 -11.54 -9.95 -8.32
CA ASP A 221 -12.12 -11.08 -7.61
C ASP A 221 -11.81 -12.41 -8.30
N ARG A 222 -11.89 -12.45 -9.64
CA ARG A 222 -11.48 -13.63 -10.44
C ARG A 222 -10.00 -13.96 -10.25
N ILE A 223 -9.13 -12.95 -10.24
CA ILE A 223 -7.68 -13.15 -10.04
C ILE A 223 -7.43 -13.74 -8.64
N LEU A 224 -8.05 -13.19 -7.62
CA LEU A 224 -7.88 -13.62 -6.23
C LEU A 224 -8.51 -15.01 -5.98
N ASP A 225 -9.63 -15.32 -6.62
CA ASP A 225 -10.23 -16.67 -6.61
C ASP A 225 -9.32 -17.71 -7.25
N ASP A 226 -8.73 -17.39 -8.39
CA ASP A 226 -7.78 -18.29 -9.05
C ASP A 226 -6.55 -18.55 -8.16
N ILE A 227 -6.03 -17.52 -7.49
CA ILE A 227 -4.94 -17.66 -6.50
C ILE A 227 -5.37 -18.63 -5.39
N ILE A 228 -6.52 -18.40 -4.75
CA ILE A 228 -7.02 -19.27 -3.67
C ILE A 228 -7.24 -20.70 -4.15
N LYS A 229 -7.82 -20.87 -5.34
CA LYS A 229 -8.09 -22.18 -5.94
C LYS A 229 -6.81 -22.96 -6.21
N ASP A 230 -5.78 -22.29 -6.70
CA ASP A 230 -4.46 -22.90 -6.93
C ASP A 230 -3.84 -23.43 -5.62
N HIS A 231 -3.93 -22.66 -4.53
CA HIS A 231 -3.41 -23.09 -3.22
C HIS A 231 -4.22 -24.27 -2.66
N LYS A 232 -5.56 -24.23 -2.76
CA LYS A 232 -6.42 -25.36 -2.35
C LYS A 232 -6.10 -26.63 -3.14
N LYS A 233 -5.88 -26.51 -4.46
CA LYS A 233 -5.48 -27.64 -5.32
C LYS A 233 -4.12 -28.21 -4.90
N LYS A 234 -3.10 -27.35 -4.72
CA LYS A 234 -1.76 -27.75 -4.27
C LYS A 234 -1.84 -28.55 -2.97
N ARG A 235 -2.54 -28.02 -1.96
CA ARG A 235 -2.72 -28.67 -0.66
C ARG A 235 -3.38 -30.05 -0.76
N SER A 236 -4.46 -30.17 -1.55
CA SER A 236 -5.16 -31.45 -1.74
C SER A 236 -4.28 -32.53 -2.40
N SER A 237 -3.35 -32.13 -3.28
CA SER A 237 -2.39 -33.06 -3.90
C SER A 237 -1.23 -33.44 -2.96
N THR A 238 -0.79 -32.54 -2.09
CA THR A 238 0.34 -32.79 -1.16
C THR A 238 -0.08 -33.57 0.09
N SER A 239 -1.36 -33.56 0.47
CA SER A 239 -1.89 -34.44 1.53
C SER A 239 -1.79 -35.94 1.21
N ALA A 240 -1.52 -36.32 -0.04
CA ALA A 240 -1.26 -37.71 -0.46
C ALA A 240 0.22 -38.12 -0.39
N SER A 241 1.16 -37.17 -0.23
CA SER A 241 2.61 -37.44 -0.13
C SER A 241 3.27 -36.51 0.90
N LYS A 242 3.26 -36.93 2.17
CA LYS A 242 4.10 -36.32 3.21
C LYS A 242 5.58 -36.63 2.92
N HIS A 243 6.20 -35.89 2.02
CA HIS A 243 7.65 -35.83 1.93
C HIS A 243 8.17 -34.59 2.67
N GLU A 244 9.17 -34.81 3.52
CA GLU A 244 10.02 -33.76 4.08
C GLU A 244 10.68 -33.01 2.91
N GLY A 245 10.29 -31.75 2.71
CA GLY A 245 10.73 -30.93 1.57
C GLY A 245 9.64 -30.06 0.92
N SER A 246 8.43 -29.95 1.51
CA SER A 246 7.39 -29.06 0.98
C SER A 246 7.88 -27.62 0.87
N ASP A 247 7.51 -26.94 -0.22
CA ASP A 247 7.74 -25.50 -0.37
C ASP A 247 7.36 -24.74 0.93
N PRO A 248 8.14 -23.73 1.33
CA PRO A 248 7.82 -22.94 2.51
C PRO A 248 6.43 -22.30 2.36
N GLU A 249 5.60 -22.44 3.40
CA GLU A 249 4.25 -21.88 3.41
C GLU A 249 4.27 -20.37 3.20
N ASP A 250 3.33 -19.87 2.41
CA ASP A 250 3.10 -18.45 2.20
C ASP A 250 1.88 -17.93 3.00
N ILE A 251 1.57 -16.64 2.88
CA ILE A 251 0.51 -16.02 3.68
C ILE A 251 -0.88 -16.55 3.28
N VAL A 252 -1.09 -16.97 2.02
CA VAL A 252 -2.37 -17.53 1.58
C VAL A 252 -2.56 -18.92 2.20
N ASP A 253 -1.51 -19.74 2.23
CA ASP A 253 -1.54 -21.05 2.89
C ASP A 253 -1.85 -20.95 4.39
N VAL A 254 -1.25 -19.97 5.07
CA VAL A 254 -1.50 -19.69 6.49
C VAL A 254 -2.96 -19.27 6.71
N LEU A 255 -3.48 -18.36 5.90
CA LEU A 255 -4.86 -17.88 6.04
C LEU A 255 -5.89 -18.98 5.73
N LEU A 256 -5.59 -19.88 4.78
CA LEU A 256 -6.40 -21.06 4.50
C LEU A 256 -6.41 -22.03 5.69
N LYS A 257 -5.27 -22.27 6.34
CA LYS A 257 -5.21 -23.08 7.57
C LYS A 257 -6.08 -22.49 8.68
N LEU A 258 -6.01 -21.17 8.88
CA LEU A 258 -6.81 -20.49 9.90
C LEU A 258 -8.31 -20.54 9.60
N GLN A 259 -8.70 -20.46 8.32
CA GLN A 259 -10.07 -20.68 7.88
C GLN A 259 -10.56 -22.11 8.20
N GLU A 260 -9.72 -23.12 7.96
CA GLU A 260 -10.06 -24.53 8.21
C GLU A 260 -10.12 -24.88 9.71
N ALA A 261 -9.19 -24.34 10.50
CA ALA A 261 -9.06 -24.67 11.91
C ALA A 261 -10.11 -23.99 12.79
N GLY A 262 -10.60 -22.80 12.40
CA GLY A 262 -11.61 -22.07 13.18
C GLY A 262 -11.12 -21.59 14.55
N GLU A 263 -9.80 -21.42 14.72
CA GLU A 263 -9.15 -21.12 16.02
C GLU A 263 -9.31 -19.66 16.47
N LEU A 264 -9.78 -18.77 15.60
CA LEU A 264 -10.00 -17.37 15.92
C LEU A 264 -11.44 -17.15 16.39
N ASP A 265 -11.63 -16.22 17.34
CA ASP A 265 -12.97 -15.79 17.82
C ASP A 265 -13.87 -15.17 16.72
N PHE A 266 -13.41 -15.12 15.48
CA PHE A 266 -14.17 -14.74 14.30
C PHE A 266 -13.88 -15.70 13.15
N ASN A 267 -14.86 -15.90 12.27
CA ASN A 267 -14.70 -16.78 11.12
C ASN A 267 -13.86 -16.11 10.01
N VAL A 268 -12.77 -16.76 9.58
CA VAL A 268 -11.97 -16.33 8.43
C VAL A 268 -12.67 -16.76 7.14
N THR A 269 -13.32 -15.82 6.46
CA THR A 269 -14.01 -16.07 5.19
C THR A 269 -13.05 -15.99 4.01
N SER A 270 -13.45 -16.52 2.84
CA SER A 270 -12.68 -16.35 1.61
C SER A 270 -12.46 -14.87 1.27
N ASN A 271 -13.44 -14.01 1.55
CA ASN A 271 -13.31 -12.57 1.34
C ASN A 271 -12.22 -11.95 2.23
N HIS A 272 -12.05 -12.41 3.48
CA HIS A 272 -10.91 -12.00 4.30
C HIS A 272 -9.57 -12.41 3.66
N ILE A 273 -9.47 -13.63 3.14
CA ILE A 273 -8.24 -14.11 2.48
C ILE A 273 -7.93 -13.26 1.24
N LYS A 274 -8.94 -13.01 0.40
CA LYS A 274 -8.83 -12.16 -0.80
C LYS A 274 -8.40 -10.74 -0.43
N ALA A 275 -9.05 -10.13 0.56
CA ALA A 275 -8.77 -8.77 1.01
C ALA A 275 -7.34 -8.63 1.58
N VAL A 276 -6.89 -9.56 2.42
CA VAL A 276 -5.50 -9.53 2.96
C VAL A 276 -4.47 -9.78 1.87
N THR A 277 -4.76 -10.69 0.92
CA THR A 277 -3.87 -10.92 -0.24
C THR A 277 -3.75 -9.66 -1.08
N LEU A 278 -4.87 -8.96 -1.35
CA LEU A 278 -4.89 -7.69 -2.05
C LEU A 278 -4.10 -6.60 -1.30
N ASP A 279 -4.23 -6.53 0.02
CA ASP A 279 -3.47 -5.57 0.85
C ASP A 279 -1.97 -5.78 0.74
N VAL A 280 -1.50 -7.03 0.69
CA VAL A 280 -0.09 -7.34 0.52
C VAL A 280 0.42 -6.86 -0.85
N PHE A 281 -0.29 -7.18 -1.92
CA PHE A 281 0.06 -6.70 -3.26
C PHE A 281 0.07 -5.17 -3.34
N SER A 282 -1.00 -4.55 -2.85
CA SER A 282 -1.23 -3.10 -2.87
C SER A 282 -0.17 -2.35 -2.06
N GLY A 283 0.00 -2.74 -0.79
CA GLY A 283 0.88 -2.06 0.15
C GLY A 283 2.36 -2.24 -0.17
N ALA A 284 2.77 -3.44 -0.60
CA ALA A 284 4.19 -3.76 -0.77
C ALA A 284 4.74 -3.41 -2.17
N SER A 285 3.88 -3.42 -3.21
CA SER A 285 4.35 -3.25 -4.58
C SER A 285 4.26 -1.81 -5.07
N GLU A 286 3.05 -1.23 -5.09
CA GLU A 286 2.81 0.09 -5.70
C GLU A 286 3.57 1.22 -4.98
N THR A 287 3.62 1.19 -3.64
CA THR A 287 4.35 2.18 -2.85
C THR A 287 5.86 2.10 -3.07
N SER A 288 6.41 0.89 -3.16
CA SER A 288 7.83 0.64 -3.41
C SER A 288 8.23 1.06 -4.82
N ALA A 289 7.40 0.75 -5.83
CA ALA A 289 7.63 1.16 -7.21
C ALA A 289 7.63 2.69 -7.34
N THR A 290 6.61 3.35 -6.77
CA THR A 290 6.52 4.82 -6.70
C THR A 290 7.78 5.43 -6.08
N MET A 291 8.26 4.84 -4.98
CA MET A 291 9.45 5.34 -4.29
C MET A 291 10.72 5.21 -5.15
N MET A 292 10.90 4.08 -5.84
CA MET A 292 12.04 3.89 -6.75
C MET A 292 12.01 4.87 -7.93
N GLU A 293 10.82 5.15 -8.48
CA GLU A 293 10.64 6.13 -9.55
C GLU A 293 10.99 7.55 -9.11
N TRP A 294 10.54 7.97 -7.92
CA TRP A 294 10.92 9.25 -7.33
C TRP A 294 12.42 9.32 -7.06
N THR A 295 13.00 8.24 -6.53
CA THR A 295 14.44 8.17 -6.23
C THR A 295 15.27 8.40 -7.49
N MET A 296 15.01 7.63 -8.56
CA MET A 296 15.78 7.79 -9.79
C MET A 296 15.51 9.13 -10.47
N SER A 297 14.29 9.67 -10.38
CA SER A 297 13.98 11.00 -10.91
C SER A 297 14.78 12.10 -10.18
N GLU A 298 14.85 12.06 -8.85
CA GLU A 298 15.64 13.03 -8.07
C GLU A 298 17.14 12.85 -8.28
N LEU A 299 17.65 11.61 -8.38
CA LEU A 299 19.06 11.38 -8.69
C LEU A 299 19.43 11.92 -10.08
N LEU A 300 18.60 11.69 -11.10
CA LEU A 300 18.82 12.22 -12.45
C LEU A 300 18.71 13.75 -12.52
N ARG A 301 17.85 14.33 -11.69
CA ARG A 301 17.72 15.79 -11.54
C ARG A 301 18.88 16.42 -10.77
N ASN A 302 19.60 15.63 -9.96
CA ASN A 302 20.71 16.08 -9.11
C ASN A 302 21.99 15.26 -9.38
N PRO A 303 22.71 15.51 -10.49
CA PRO A 303 23.87 14.71 -10.89
C PRO A 303 24.96 14.57 -9.81
N ARG A 304 25.20 15.63 -9.03
CA ARG A 304 26.14 15.60 -7.88
C ARG A 304 25.79 14.51 -6.87
N VAL A 305 24.49 14.33 -6.58
CA VAL A 305 24.01 13.32 -5.64
C VAL A 305 24.09 11.94 -6.27
N MET A 306 23.73 11.81 -7.55
CA MET A 306 23.88 10.57 -8.33
C MET A 306 25.33 10.07 -8.32
N GLU A 307 26.28 10.93 -8.69
CA GLU A 307 27.70 10.59 -8.75
C GLU A 307 28.22 10.10 -7.39
N LYS A 308 27.85 10.79 -6.30
CA LYS A 308 28.25 10.41 -4.95
C LYS A 308 27.66 9.06 -4.52
N ALA A 309 26.40 8.80 -4.83
CA ALA A 309 25.75 7.52 -4.55
C ALA A 309 26.37 6.38 -5.37
N GLN A 310 26.60 6.59 -6.67
CA GLN A 310 27.26 5.61 -7.53
C GLN A 310 28.70 5.34 -7.08
N ALA A 311 29.46 6.37 -6.70
CA ALA A 311 30.82 6.24 -6.22
C ALA A 311 30.89 5.40 -4.93
N GLU A 312 29.97 5.61 -3.97
CA GLU A 312 29.88 4.76 -2.78
C GLU A 312 29.58 3.31 -3.16
N VAL A 313 28.51 3.09 -3.91
CA VAL A 313 28.03 1.76 -4.29
C VAL A 313 29.13 0.99 -5.04
N ARG A 314 29.74 1.59 -6.05
CA ARG A 314 30.81 0.95 -6.84
C ARG A 314 32.08 0.71 -6.02
N ARG A 315 32.39 1.56 -5.03
CA ARG A 315 33.54 1.36 -4.13
C ARG A 315 33.29 0.20 -3.15
N VAL A 316 32.12 0.17 -2.51
CA VAL A 316 31.78 -0.82 -1.47
C VAL A 316 31.58 -2.20 -2.07
N LEU A 317 30.93 -2.29 -3.23
CA LEU A 317 30.58 -3.57 -3.87
C LEU A 317 31.64 -4.05 -4.87
N LYS A 318 32.76 -3.33 -5.02
CA LYS A 318 33.82 -3.67 -5.99
C LYS A 318 34.34 -5.08 -5.78
N GLY A 319 34.29 -5.90 -6.83
CA GLY A 319 34.85 -7.25 -6.84
C GLY A 319 34.01 -8.27 -6.06
N GLN A 320 32.85 -7.88 -5.54
CA GLN A 320 31.92 -8.82 -4.93
C GLN A 320 31.17 -9.59 -6.01
N LYS A 321 31.16 -10.92 -5.88
CA LYS A 321 30.43 -11.81 -6.80
C LYS A 321 28.96 -11.95 -6.41
N ASN A 322 28.67 -11.94 -5.11
CA ASN A 322 27.33 -12.01 -4.55
C ASN A 322 27.20 -10.84 -3.57
N ILE A 323 26.25 -9.94 -3.82
CA ILE A 323 25.97 -8.79 -2.96
C ILE A 323 24.95 -9.25 -1.92
N ASP A 324 25.34 -9.29 -0.64
CA ASP A 324 24.46 -9.71 0.44
C ASP A 324 23.90 -8.53 1.27
N ASP A 325 22.97 -8.83 2.18
CA ASP A 325 22.36 -7.83 3.05
C ASP A 325 23.39 -7.10 3.92
N VAL A 326 24.51 -7.75 4.30
CA VAL A 326 25.58 -7.15 5.11
C VAL A 326 26.36 -6.12 4.30
N ASP A 327 26.55 -6.37 3.01
CA ASP A 327 27.19 -5.42 2.11
C ASP A 327 26.30 -4.19 1.86
N ILE A 328 25.00 -4.39 1.70
CA ILE A 328 24.01 -3.30 1.62
C ILE A 328 24.03 -2.46 2.90
N GLN A 329 24.23 -3.08 4.07
CA GLN A 329 24.31 -2.32 5.33
C GLN A 329 25.47 -1.31 5.36
N LYS A 330 26.51 -1.47 4.53
CA LYS A 330 27.66 -0.56 4.45
C LYS A 330 27.43 0.64 3.50
N LEU A 331 26.29 0.69 2.80
CA LEU A 331 25.94 1.75 1.86
C LEU A 331 25.29 2.94 2.61
N ASP A 332 26.10 3.63 3.41
CA ASP A 332 25.63 4.67 4.33
C ASP A 332 24.99 5.84 3.58
N TYR A 333 25.60 6.34 2.52
CA TYR A 333 25.09 7.45 1.73
C TYR A 333 23.83 7.06 0.93
N LEU A 334 23.76 5.84 0.39
CA LEU A 334 22.54 5.34 -0.25
C LEU A 334 21.35 5.33 0.72
N LYS A 335 21.56 4.98 1.99
CA LYS A 335 20.52 5.05 3.02
C LYS A 335 20.08 6.49 3.29
N LEU A 336 21.00 7.46 3.21
CA LEU A 336 20.64 8.89 3.31
C LEU A 336 19.77 9.33 2.12
N VAL A 337 20.08 8.86 0.91
CA VAL A 337 19.26 9.08 -0.29
C VAL A 337 17.85 8.53 -0.08
N VAL A 338 17.72 7.30 0.45
CA VAL A 338 16.42 6.68 0.76
C VAL A 338 15.66 7.44 1.85
N LYS A 339 16.34 7.97 2.88
CA LYS A 339 15.68 8.83 3.87
C LYS A 339 15.18 10.13 3.24
N GLU A 340 16.00 10.77 2.41
CA GLU A 340 15.65 12.05 1.79
C GLU A 340 14.50 11.94 0.80
N ILE A 341 14.46 10.86 0.01
CA ILE A 341 13.35 10.65 -0.90
C ILE A 341 12.04 10.36 -0.15
N LEU A 342 12.08 9.63 0.97
CA LEU A 342 10.89 9.42 1.80
C LEU A 342 10.40 10.72 2.46
N ARG A 343 11.30 11.66 2.76
CA ARG A 343 10.95 12.97 3.32
C ARG A 343 10.30 13.85 2.27
N LEU A 344 10.92 13.95 1.10
CA LEU A 344 10.51 14.85 0.03
C LEU A 344 9.31 14.28 -0.75
N HIS A 345 9.27 12.98 -1.01
CA HIS A 345 8.23 12.32 -1.80
C HIS A 345 7.62 11.14 -1.03
N PRO A 346 6.96 11.38 0.12
CA PRO A 346 6.31 10.31 0.87
C PRO A 346 5.18 9.72 0.01
N PRO A 347 5.16 8.40 -0.25
CA PRO A 347 4.08 7.79 -1.02
C PRO A 347 2.70 8.14 -0.43
N ALA A 348 2.53 8.02 0.89
CA ALA A 348 1.32 8.49 1.57
C ALA A 348 1.45 9.97 1.99
N ALA A 349 1.21 10.91 1.06
CA ALA A 349 1.25 12.35 1.37
C ALA A 349 0.20 12.80 2.40
N LEU A 350 -1.02 12.26 2.32
CA LEU A 350 -2.07 12.41 3.33
C LEU A 350 -2.33 11.07 4.00
N ILE A 351 -2.23 11.03 5.33
CA ILE A 351 -2.49 9.83 6.12
C ILE A 351 -3.87 9.95 6.76
N PRO A 352 -4.89 9.23 6.27
CA PRO A 352 -6.28 9.38 6.73
C PRO A 352 -6.50 8.63 8.06
N ARG A 353 -7.04 9.30 9.06
CA ARG A 353 -7.50 8.74 10.34
C ARG A 353 -8.95 9.09 10.57
N GLU A 354 -9.58 8.39 11.49
CA GLU A 354 -10.92 8.72 11.98
C GLU A 354 -10.94 8.56 13.50
N SER A 355 -11.56 9.52 14.19
CA SER A 355 -11.76 9.43 15.63
C SER A 355 -12.83 8.39 15.97
N ARG A 356 -12.57 7.60 17.01
CA ARG A 356 -13.45 6.54 17.54
C ARG A 356 -14.30 7.03 18.71
N GLU A 357 -13.86 8.12 19.31
CA GLU A 357 -14.46 8.75 20.47
C GLU A 357 -14.10 10.24 20.45
N LYS A 358 -14.80 11.00 21.28
CA LYS A 358 -14.50 12.41 21.49
C LYS A 358 -13.13 12.53 22.15
N CYS A 359 -12.27 13.41 21.63
CA CYS A 359 -10.90 13.60 22.09
C CYS A 359 -10.52 15.08 22.06
N GLU A 360 -9.66 15.53 22.97
CA GLU A 360 -9.12 16.89 22.95
C GLU A 360 -7.71 16.87 22.36
N ILE A 361 -7.42 17.75 21.40
CA ILE A 361 -6.11 17.90 20.75
C ILE A 361 -5.77 19.39 20.74
N ASN A 362 -4.62 19.78 21.30
CA ASN A 362 -4.23 21.19 21.43
C ASN A 362 -5.33 22.12 22.02
N GLY A 363 -6.14 21.63 22.96
CA GLY A 363 -7.25 22.39 23.56
C GLY A 363 -8.51 22.49 22.69
N TYR A 364 -8.52 21.85 21.51
CA TYR A 364 -9.67 21.74 20.63
C TYR A 364 -10.39 20.42 20.84
N GLU A 365 -11.71 20.48 20.93
CA GLU A 365 -12.53 19.28 21.01
C GLU A 365 -12.76 18.68 19.62
N ILE A 366 -12.38 17.41 19.47
CA ILE A 366 -12.59 16.62 18.27
C ILE A 366 -13.76 15.66 18.50
N PRO A 367 -14.89 15.80 17.78
CA PRO A 367 -16.03 14.88 17.90
C PRO A 367 -15.68 13.45 17.47
N ASN A 368 -16.50 12.50 17.88
CA ASN A 368 -16.45 11.11 17.38
C ASN A 368 -16.75 11.07 15.86
N ASN A 369 -16.17 10.10 15.15
CA ASN A 369 -16.30 9.87 13.69
C ASN A 369 -15.83 11.06 12.84
N THR A 370 -14.87 11.84 13.35
CA THR A 370 -14.27 12.95 12.61
C THR A 370 -13.14 12.43 11.74
N LYS A 371 -13.17 12.71 10.44
CA LYS A 371 -12.06 12.41 9.53
C LYS A 371 -10.88 13.33 9.83
N VAL A 372 -9.68 12.77 9.89
CA VAL A 372 -8.45 13.50 10.16
C VAL A 372 -7.42 13.19 9.08
N PHE A 373 -6.93 14.20 8.37
CA PHE A 373 -5.85 14.08 7.40
C PHE A 373 -4.56 14.60 8.02
N ILE A 374 -3.60 13.70 8.25
CA ILE A 374 -2.25 14.10 8.64
C ILE A 374 -1.45 14.31 7.36
N ASN A 375 -1.02 15.55 7.14
CA ASN A 375 -0.30 15.95 5.94
C ASN A 375 1.21 15.70 6.11
N ALA A 376 1.63 14.47 5.80
CA ALA A 376 3.03 14.06 5.87
C ALA A 376 3.90 14.85 4.86
N TRP A 377 3.32 15.25 3.73
CA TRP A 377 4.01 16.08 2.72
C TRP A 377 4.35 17.47 3.26
N ALA A 378 3.41 18.10 3.97
CA ALA A 378 3.64 19.39 4.64
C ALA A 378 4.68 19.26 5.76
N ILE A 379 4.53 18.25 6.62
CA ILE A 379 5.43 18.00 7.76
C ILE A 379 6.87 17.74 7.28
N GLY A 380 7.02 16.98 6.19
CA GLY A 380 8.33 16.75 5.57
C GLY A 380 8.96 18.01 4.98
N ARG A 381 8.20 19.09 4.81
CA ARG A 381 8.65 20.39 4.25
C ARG A 381 8.55 21.56 5.24
N ASP A 382 8.34 21.27 6.52
CA ASP A 382 8.24 22.30 7.54
C ASP A 382 9.62 22.94 7.81
N THR A 383 9.74 24.24 7.54
CA THR A 383 11.00 24.98 7.69
C THR A 383 11.41 25.20 9.15
N GLU A 384 10.52 24.96 10.12
CA GLU A 384 10.89 24.89 11.55
C GLU A 384 11.81 23.68 11.84
N TYR A 385 11.71 22.60 11.05
CA TYR A 385 12.42 21.34 11.28
C TYR A 385 13.44 20.99 10.18
N TRP A 386 13.25 21.49 8.97
CA TRP A 386 14.05 21.13 7.79
C TRP A 386 14.66 22.36 7.13
N ILE A 387 15.99 22.47 7.17
CA ILE A 387 16.75 23.51 6.46
C ILE A 387 16.62 23.27 4.96
N ASP A 388 16.34 24.30 4.16
CA ASP A 388 16.12 24.17 2.71
C ASP A 388 15.13 23.04 2.37
N ALA A 389 13.96 23.09 3.00
CA ALA A 389 13.02 21.97 3.08
C ALA A 389 12.55 21.43 1.71
N ASP A 390 12.50 22.27 0.67
CA ASP A 390 12.10 21.86 -0.68
C ASP A 390 13.26 21.25 -1.51
N SER A 391 14.50 21.33 -1.02
CA SER A 391 15.68 20.84 -1.74
C SER A 391 15.94 19.37 -1.43
N PHE A 392 16.30 18.60 -2.46
CA PHE A 392 16.79 17.22 -2.34
C PHE A 392 18.25 17.21 -1.86
N CYS A 393 18.46 17.03 -0.56
CA CYS A 393 19.76 17.09 0.10
C CYS A 393 19.93 15.92 1.09
N PRO A 394 20.41 14.74 0.64
CA PRO A 394 20.64 13.58 1.52
C PRO A 394 21.55 13.87 2.71
N GLU A 395 22.52 14.78 2.56
CA GLU A 395 23.46 15.15 3.61
C GLU A 395 22.78 15.65 4.90
N ARG A 396 21.54 16.12 4.84
CA ARG A 396 20.80 16.53 6.05
C ARG A 396 20.60 15.41 7.07
N PHE A 397 20.64 14.16 6.61
CA PHE A 397 20.53 12.99 7.47
C PHE A 397 21.89 12.46 7.96
N GLN A 398 23.01 13.02 7.48
CA GLN A 398 24.35 12.64 7.92
C GLN A 398 24.51 12.95 9.42
N GLY A 399 24.80 11.92 10.23
CA GLY A 399 24.92 12.07 11.68
C GLY A 399 23.61 12.40 12.40
N SER A 400 22.48 12.46 11.70
CA SER A 400 21.17 12.73 12.29
C SER A 400 20.59 11.46 12.93
N LEU A 401 20.06 11.61 14.15
CA LEU A 401 19.34 10.56 14.86
C LEU A 401 17.87 10.42 14.41
N ILE A 402 17.40 11.29 13.51
CA ILE A 402 16.01 11.27 13.03
C ILE A 402 15.76 9.98 12.23
N ASP A 403 14.70 9.26 12.60
CA ASP A 403 14.22 8.06 11.90
C ASP A 403 12.71 8.11 11.62
N PHE A 404 12.24 7.19 10.78
CA PHE A 404 10.83 7.05 10.42
C PHE A 404 10.15 5.88 11.16
N LYS A 405 10.73 5.42 12.28
CA LYS A 405 10.23 4.24 13.03
C LYS A 405 9.13 4.60 14.03
N GLY A 406 8.55 5.80 13.90
CA GLY A 406 7.41 6.26 14.70
C GLY A 406 7.79 6.99 16.00
N THR A 407 9.04 7.43 16.14
CA THR A 407 9.50 8.21 17.31
C THR A 407 9.70 9.69 17.01
N ASN A 408 10.19 10.02 15.81
CA ASN A 408 10.27 11.37 15.26
C ASN A 408 9.01 11.71 14.45
N PHE A 409 8.34 12.80 14.78
CA PHE A 409 7.08 13.19 14.13
C PHE A 409 7.26 14.25 13.05
N GLU A 410 8.46 14.82 12.98
CA GLU A 410 8.98 15.61 11.86
C GLU A 410 9.25 14.74 10.63
N PHE A 411 9.35 13.42 10.79
CA PHE A 411 9.63 12.47 9.70
C PHE A 411 8.72 11.23 9.76
N ILE A 412 7.55 11.31 9.11
CA ILE A 412 6.47 10.30 9.22
C ILE A 412 6.04 9.65 7.89
N PRO A 413 6.95 9.27 6.97
CA PRO A 413 6.58 8.70 5.67
C PRO A 413 5.80 7.37 5.77
N PHE A 414 5.91 6.68 6.90
CA PHE A 414 5.20 5.43 7.20
C PHE A 414 4.07 5.61 8.24
N GLY A 415 3.74 6.85 8.59
CA GLY A 415 2.83 7.19 9.69
C GLY A 415 3.37 6.87 11.07
N GLY A 416 2.48 6.65 12.04
CA GLY A 416 2.84 6.40 13.43
C GLY A 416 1.74 5.69 14.25
N GLY A 417 2.09 5.28 15.46
CA GLY A 417 1.20 4.60 16.41
C GLY A 417 0.72 3.24 15.95
N ARG A 418 -0.44 2.80 16.45
CA ARG A 418 -1.07 1.52 16.08
C ARG A 418 -1.16 1.25 14.57
N ARG A 419 -1.37 2.28 13.74
CA ARG A 419 -1.49 2.13 12.27
C ARG A 419 -0.21 2.47 11.50
N ILE A 420 0.95 2.53 12.15
CA ILE A 420 2.22 2.65 11.44
C ILE A 420 2.34 1.53 10.38
N CYS A 421 3.01 1.78 9.26
CA CYS A 421 3.23 0.74 8.25
C CYS A 421 3.90 -0.49 8.88
N PRO A 422 3.33 -1.71 8.75
CA PRO A 422 4.01 -2.91 9.23
C PRO A 422 5.10 -3.38 8.26
N GLY A 423 5.10 -2.90 7.01
CA GLY A 423 5.98 -3.35 5.93
C GLY A 423 7.30 -2.58 5.78
N ILE A 424 7.68 -1.73 6.76
CA ILE A 424 8.89 -0.87 6.67
C ILE A 424 10.13 -1.70 6.31
N SER A 425 10.41 -2.77 7.06
CA SER A 425 11.59 -3.59 6.83
C SER A 425 11.55 -4.35 5.49
N PHE A 426 10.37 -4.78 5.05
CA PHE A 426 10.20 -5.44 3.76
C PHE A 426 10.48 -4.46 2.61
N ALA A 427 9.94 -3.24 2.70
CA ALA A 427 10.15 -2.19 1.72
C ALA A 427 11.64 -1.80 1.62
N LEU A 428 12.32 -1.54 2.74
CA LEU A 428 13.74 -1.16 2.74
C LEU A 428 14.64 -2.26 2.18
N ALA A 429 14.41 -3.52 2.54
CA ALA A 429 15.20 -4.64 2.03
C ALA A 429 15.09 -4.77 0.49
N ASN A 430 13.92 -4.48 -0.07
CA ASN A 430 13.72 -4.44 -1.52
C ASN A 430 14.42 -3.22 -2.13
N ILE A 431 14.08 -2.03 -1.65
CA ILE A 431 14.54 -0.76 -2.19
C ILE A 431 16.07 -0.63 -2.19
N GLU A 432 16.71 -0.89 -1.06
CA GLU A 432 18.15 -0.68 -0.91
C GLU A 432 18.94 -1.62 -1.82
N LEU A 433 18.52 -2.89 -1.90
CA LEU A 433 19.11 -3.85 -2.85
C LEU A 433 18.95 -3.33 -4.28
N PHE A 434 17.77 -2.89 -4.70
CA PHE A 434 17.53 -2.57 -6.11
C PHE A 434 18.30 -1.34 -6.54
N LEU A 435 18.26 -0.29 -5.72
CA LEU A 435 19.03 0.92 -5.97
C LEU A 435 20.52 0.62 -6.01
N SER A 436 21.04 -0.23 -5.11
CA SER A 436 22.45 -0.62 -5.14
C SER A 436 22.84 -1.30 -6.46
N GLN A 437 22.01 -2.23 -6.97
CA GLN A 437 22.31 -2.92 -8.23
C GLN A 437 22.23 -1.98 -9.44
N LEU A 438 21.20 -1.13 -9.50
CA LEU A 438 21.04 -0.18 -10.62
C LEU A 438 22.16 0.86 -10.68
N LEU A 439 22.61 1.35 -9.52
CA LEU A 439 23.70 2.33 -9.44
C LEU A 439 25.07 1.70 -9.63
N TYR A 440 25.22 0.41 -9.30
CA TYR A 440 26.43 -0.35 -9.58
C TYR A 440 26.61 -0.58 -11.08
N HIS A 441 25.60 -1.19 -11.73
CA HIS A 441 25.72 -1.75 -13.08
C HIS A 441 25.56 -0.74 -14.23
N PHE A 442 24.91 0.41 -14.01
CA PHE A 442 24.54 1.30 -15.11
C PHE A 442 24.93 2.75 -14.86
N ASN A 443 25.27 3.45 -15.95
CA ASN A 443 25.28 4.90 -16.01
C ASN A 443 23.94 5.38 -16.58
N TRP A 444 23.33 6.35 -15.90
CA TRP A 444 21.97 6.80 -16.18
C TRP A 444 21.98 8.21 -16.78
N LYS A 445 21.17 8.44 -17.82
CA LYS A 445 20.92 9.77 -18.36
C LYS A 445 19.46 9.96 -18.76
N LEU A 446 19.04 11.22 -18.80
CA LEU A 446 17.76 11.60 -19.39
C LEU A 446 17.80 11.44 -20.92
N PRO A 447 16.67 11.06 -21.54
CA PRO A 447 16.58 10.89 -22.98
C PRO A 447 16.56 12.24 -23.71
N ASN A 448 16.95 12.24 -24.98
CA ASN A 448 16.83 13.40 -25.89
C ASN A 448 17.51 14.68 -25.35
N GLU A 449 18.60 14.56 -24.58
CA GLU A 449 19.37 15.69 -24.05
C GLU A 449 18.54 16.65 -23.16
N ILE A 450 17.43 16.17 -22.59
CA ILE A 450 16.65 16.91 -21.59
C ILE A 450 17.59 17.27 -20.44
N LYS A 451 17.61 18.55 -20.07
CA LYS A 451 18.42 19.01 -18.94
C LYS A 451 17.82 18.54 -17.61
N PRO A 452 18.64 18.29 -16.57
CA PRO A 452 18.14 17.89 -15.26
C PRO A 452 17.01 18.79 -14.72
N GLU A 453 17.10 20.10 -14.93
CA GLU A 453 16.13 21.09 -14.45
C GLU A 453 14.78 21.03 -15.19
N GLU A 454 14.78 20.51 -16.41
CA GLU A 454 13.61 20.36 -17.28
C GLU A 454 12.86 19.04 -17.06
N LEU A 455 13.38 18.15 -16.19
CA LEU A 455 12.68 16.93 -15.83
C LEU A 455 11.35 17.29 -15.15
N ASP A 456 10.26 16.82 -15.75
CA ASP A 456 8.93 16.92 -15.18
C ASP A 456 8.93 16.28 -13.78
N MET A 457 8.59 17.03 -12.75
CA MET A 457 8.47 16.56 -11.36
C MET A 457 7.05 16.75 -10.83
N SER A 458 6.06 16.79 -11.74
CA SER A 458 4.66 16.80 -11.37
C SER A 458 4.28 15.53 -10.61
N GLU A 459 3.33 15.73 -9.70
CA GLU A 459 2.73 14.71 -8.85
C GLU A 459 1.29 14.46 -9.31
N SER A 460 0.81 13.25 -9.11
CA SER A 460 -0.60 12.88 -9.15
C SER A 460 -1.06 12.50 -7.77
N PHE A 461 -2.29 12.87 -7.45
CA PHE A 461 -2.90 12.56 -6.16
C PHE A 461 -3.69 11.25 -6.22
N GLY A 462 -3.69 10.55 -5.10
CA GLY A 462 -4.38 9.30 -4.84
C GLY A 462 -3.99 8.82 -3.44
N LEU A 463 -4.19 7.53 -3.16
CA LEU A 463 -3.68 6.91 -1.94
C LEU A 463 -2.14 6.91 -1.87
N SER A 464 -1.48 6.90 -3.04
CA SER A 464 -0.06 7.14 -3.20
C SER A 464 0.17 8.38 -4.07
N SER A 465 1.10 9.25 -3.68
CA SER A 465 1.57 10.38 -4.48
C SER A 465 2.65 9.90 -5.43
N SER A 466 2.23 9.58 -6.64
CA SER A 466 3.08 9.09 -7.73
C SER A 466 3.24 10.15 -8.80
N HIS A 467 4.05 9.86 -9.82
CA HIS A 467 4.03 10.66 -11.03
C HIS A 467 2.71 10.50 -11.79
N PRO A 468 2.23 11.53 -12.51
CA PRO A 468 1.02 11.42 -13.29
C PRO A 468 1.04 10.23 -14.24
N PRO A 469 -0.02 9.40 -14.24
CA PRO A 469 -0.19 8.41 -15.29
C PRO A 469 -0.39 9.19 -16.60
N ARG A 470 0.67 9.27 -17.40
CA ARG A 470 0.56 9.84 -18.75
C ARG A 470 -0.34 8.90 -19.54
N ALA A 471 -1.51 9.39 -19.91
CA ALA A 471 -2.64 8.63 -20.41
C ALA A 471 -2.24 7.48 -21.35
N THR A 472 -2.47 6.25 -20.92
CA THR A 472 -2.84 5.20 -21.87
C THR A 472 -4.24 5.53 -22.34
N SER A 473 -4.39 5.88 -23.61
CA SER A 473 -5.68 6.24 -24.21
C SER A 473 -6.80 5.26 -23.82
N PRO A 474 -8.05 5.73 -23.64
CA PRO A 474 -9.19 4.84 -23.52
C PRO A 474 -9.40 4.08 -24.83
N SER A 475 -9.80 2.82 -24.69
CA SER A 475 -10.23 1.86 -25.71
C SER A 475 -10.48 2.41 -27.12
N ALA A 476 -9.64 2.02 -28.07
CA ALA A 476 -10.06 1.98 -29.47
C ALA A 476 -11.14 0.91 -29.61
N THR A 477 -12.38 1.35 -29.82
CA THR A 477 -13.43 0.54 -30.43
C THR A 477 -12.91 -0.01 -31.76
N SER A 478 -12.65 -1.31 -31.79
CA SER A 478 -12.35 -2.05 -33.01
C SER A 478 -13.58 -2.06 -33.92
N ASN A 479 -13.62 -1.15 -34.89
CA ASN A 479 -14.39 -1.32 -36.12
C ASN A 479 -13.43 -1.18 -37.30
N ARG A 480 -12.86 -2.30 -37.75
CA ARG A 480 -12.68 -2.55 -39.18
C ARG A 480 -12.37 -4.01 -39.47
N THR A 481 -13.32 -4.64 -40.15
CA THR A 481 -13.17 -5.80 -41.00
C THR A 481 -12.07 -5.52 -42.02
N THR A 482 -10.97 -6.27 -41.99
CA THR A 482 -10.13 -6.49 -43.17
C THR A 482 -9.39 -7.81 -42.99
N THR A 483 -9.85 -8.80 -43.74
CA THR A 483 -9.25 -10.13 -43.90
C THR A 483 -7.90 -10.03 -44.60
N LEU A 484 -6.85 -10.59 -43.99
CA LEU A 484 -5.60 -10.98 -44.66
C LEU A 484 -5.08 -12.31 -44.08
N PRO A 485 -4.30 -13.09 -44.85
CA PRO A 485 -4.35 -14.55 -44.83
C PRO A 485 -3.54 -15.20 -43.70
N VAL A 486 -4.04 -16.33 -43.23
CA VAL A 486 -3.39 -17.23 -42.26
C VAL A 486 -2.20 -17.94 -42.92
N PRO A 487 -0.97 -17.90 -42.36
CA PRO A 487 0.12 -18.76 -42.80
C PRO A 487 -0.08 -20.20 -42.30
N PRO A 488 0.34 -21.22 -43.07
CA PRO A 488 0.08 -22.62 -42.76
C PRO A 488 0.80 -23.09 -41.48
N ALA A 489 0.10 -23.93 -40.71
CA ALA A 489 0.61 -24.52 -39.47
C ALA A 489 1.81 -25.44 -39.71
N PRO A 490 2.79 -25.49 -38.79
CA PRO A 490 3.89 -26.46 -38.86
C PRO A 490 3.38 -27.88 -38.59
N ALA A 491 3.92 -28.83 -39.36
CA ALA A 491 3.58 -30.26 -39.29
C ALA A 491 3.91 -30.87 -37.90
N PRO A 492 3.13 -31.86 -37.44
CA PRO A 492 3.35 -32.49 -36.14
C PRO A 492 4.59 -33.38 -36.13
N ALA A 493 5.36 -33.30 -35.04
CA ALA A 493 6.49 -34.18 -34.78
C ALA A 493 6.03 -35.63 -34.51
N PRO A 494 6.81 -36.65 -34.93
CA PRO A 494 6.47 -38.05 -34.73
C PRO A 494 6.53 -38.46 -33.23
N PRO A 495 5.71 -39.43 -32.82
CA PRO A 495 5.55 -39.80 -31.41
C PRO A 495 6.79 -40.47 -30.82
N ALA A 496 7.09 -40.11 -29.57
CA ALA A 496 8.17 -40.68 -28.77
C ALA A 496 7.90 -42.15 -28.44
N THR A 497 8.91 -42.98 -28.69
CA THR A 497 8.97 -44.39 -28.30
C THR A 497 9.13 -44.53 -26.78
N ALA A 498 8.41 -45.49 -26.20
CA ALA A 498 8.37 -45.79 -24.78
C ALA A 498 9.71 -46.36 -24.25
N PRO A 499 10.10 -46.08 -23.00
CA PRO A 499 11.23 -46.72 -22.36
C PRO A 499 10.84 -48.12 -21.78
N PRO A 500 11.72 -49.13 -21.87
CA PRO A 500 11.51 -50.44 -21.26
C PRO A 500 11.74 -50.43 -19.72
N PRO A 501 11.24 -51.44 -18.99
CA PRO A 501 11.03 -51.39 -17.55
C PRO A 501 12.27 -51.71 -16.71
N SER A 502 12.31 -51.15 -15.51
CA SER A 502 13.27 -51.44 -14.43
C SER A 502 13.18 -52.89 -13.96
N PRO A 503 14.30 -53.48 -13.51
CA PRO A 503 14.21 -54.65 -12.65
C PRO A 503 15.00 -54.53 -11.33
N PHE A 504 14.40 -55.15 -10.30
CA PHE A 504 14.95 -55.63 -9.03
C PHE A 504 14.96 -54.71 -7.79
N GLN A 505 13.90 -54.89 -7.00
CA GLN A 505 13.93 -54.94 -5.52
C GLN A 505 14.57 -56.25 -5.05
N HIS A 506 15.31 -56.22 -3.94
CA HIS A 506 15.31 -57.25 -2.89
C HIS A 506 16.01 -56.74 -1.61
N PRO A 507 15.80 -57.36 -0.43
CA PRO A 507 15.41 -56.60 0.77
C PRO A 507 16.26 -56.94 2.03
N LEU A 508 15.95 -56.21 3.10
CA LEU A 508 16.15 -56.55 4.53
C LEU A 508 17.59 -56.77 5.06
N ARG A 509 17.95 -55.96 6.08
CA ARG A 509 18.35 -56.53 7.38
C ARG A 509 18.24 -55.53 8.53
N HIS A 510 17.36 -55.86 9.48
CA HIS A 510 17.32 -55.37 10.85
C HIS A 510 18.51 -55.91 11.66
N ARG A 511 19.08 -55.09 12.56
CA ARG A 511 19.47 -55.46 13.94
C ARG A 511 19.92 -54.22 14.77
N PRO A 512 20.01 -54.28 16.11
CA PRO A 512 19.17 -53.47 16.97
C PRO A 512 19.92 -52.57 17.99
N LEU A 513 19.13 -51.68 18.61
CA LEU A 513 19.21 -51.11 19.97
C LEU A 513 20.56 -51.14 20.72
N ALA A 514 21.05 -49.94 21.08
CA ALA A 514 21.78 -49.71 22.31
C ALA A 514 21.15 -48.53 23.08
N ARG A 515 20.89 -48.77 24.37
CA ARG A 515 20.24 -47.91 25.35
C ARG A 515 21.25 -47.05 26.12
N GLN A 516 20.72 -45.91 26.60
CA GLN A 516 20.99 -45.18 27.86
C GLN A 516 22.20 -44.21 27.96
N PRO A 517 22.17 -43.24 28.92
CA PRO A 517 21.17 -43.00 29.97
C PRO A 517 20.59 -41.57 30.07
N THR A 518 19.39 -41.53 30.67
CA THR A 518 18.70 -40.38 31.27
C THR A 518 19.37 -39.94 32.57
N VAL A 519 19.44 -38.64 32.82
CA VAL A 519 19.78 -38.01 34.11
C VAL A 519 18.71 -36.92 34.41
N PRO A 520 18.29 -36.74 35.68
CA PRO A 520 16.94 -36.30 36.04
C PRO A 520 16.79 -34.80 36.33
N ASP A 521 15.56 -34.30 36.16
CA ASP A 521 15.11 -32.99 36.66
C ASP A 521 14.89 -33.00 38.18
N PRO A 522 15.21 -31.91 38.90
CA PRO A 522 14.77 -31.66 40.27
C PRO A 522 13.44 -30.86 40.35
N PRO A 523 12.75 -30.85 41.51
CA PRO A 523 11.28 -30.88 41.58
C PRO A 523 10.57 -29.52 41.78
N LEU A 524 9.25 -29.59 41.57
CA LEU A 524 8.21 -28.57 41.77
C LEU A 524 8.25 -27.85 43.14
N GLN A 525 7.84 -26.58 43.12
CA GLN A 525 7.05 -26.00 44.21
C GLN A 525 5.79 -25.28 43.69
N THR A 526 4.66 -25.87 44.08
CA THR A 526 3.30 -25.35 44.07
C THR A 526 3.09 -24.32 45.17
N THR A 527 2.47 -23.18 44.89
CA THR A 527 1.56 -22.52 45.86
C THR A 527 0.47 -21.71 45.16
N ALA A 528 -0.78 -22.06 45.48
CA ALA A 528 -2.01 -21.28 45.46
C ALA A 528 -2.94 -21.95 46.51
N PRO A 529 -4.07 -21.39 46.98
CA PRO A 529 -4.69 -20.05 46.82
C PRO A 529 -5.09 -19.47 48.23
N PRO A 530 -6.11 -18.59 48.41
CA PRO A 530 -7.52 -18.98 48.25
C PRO A 530 -8.48 -17.95 47.63
N ASN A 531 -9.58 -18.51 47.13
CA ASN A 531 -10.82 -17.87 46.68
C ASN A 531 -11.58 -17.15 47.80
N HIS A 532 -12.35 -16.12 47.45
CA HIS A 532 -13.66 -15.86 48.05
C HIS A 532 -14.74 -15.67 46.98
N ARG A 533 -15.82 -16.46 47.14
CA ARG A 533 -17.12 -16.38 46.50
C ARG A 533 -17.78 -15.01 46.71
N ALA A 534 -18.57 -14.54 45.73
CA ALA A 534 -20.03 -14.48 45.87
C ALA A 534 -20.71 -14.08 44.56
N SER A 535 -21.71 -14.89 44.22
CA SER A 535 -22.74 -14.74 43.20
C SER A 535 -23.68 -13.56 43.44
N THR A 536 -24.22 -12.97 42.38
CA THR A 536 -25.68 -12.77 42.24
C THR A 536 -26.08 -12.63 40.77
N SER A 537 -26.93 -13.57 40.37
CA SER A 537 -27.82 -13.52 39.21
C SER A 537 -28.91 -12.47 39.43
N THR A 538 -29.24 -11.69 38.39
CA THR A 538 -30.62 -11.25 38.18
C THR A 538 -30.92 -11.05 36.70
N ARG A 539 -31.83 -11.90 36.24
CA ARG A 539 -32.58 -11.89 34.97
C ARG A 539 -33.74 -10.89 35.09
N ARG A 540 -33.90 -9.96 34.13
CA ARG A 540 -35.17 -9.27 33.77
C ARG A 540 -35.07 -8.91 32.28
N GLN A 541 -35.71 -9.66 31.38
CA GLN A 541 -37.07 -9.46 30.83
C GLN A 541 -37.35 -8.04 30.27
N HIS A 542 -37.65 -8.04 28.96
CA HIS A 542 -38.16 -6.97 28.10
C HIS A 542 -39.40 -6.23 28.69
N PRO A 543 -39.70 -5.02 28.19
CA PRO A 543 -40.69 -4.92 27.11
C PRO A 543 -40.35 -3.90 25.99
N SER A 544 -40.80 -4.21 24.77
CA SER A 544 -41.16 -3.25 23.70
C SER A 544 -42.68 -2.99 23.77
N PRO A 545 -43.33 -2.15 22.92
CA PRO A 545 -42.99 -0.87 22.28
C PRO A 545 -44.07 0.21 22.65
N PRO A 546 -44.28 1.30 21.87
CA PRO A 546 -45.29 1.19 20.80
C PRO A 546 -45.00 1.96 19.49
N ASP A 547 -45.76 1.54 18.47
CA ASP A 547 -46.03 2.14 17.16
C ASP A 547 -46.24 3.66 17.16
N LEU A 548 -45.81 4.31 16.06
CA LEU A 548 -46.55 5.43 15.48
C LEU A 548 -46.53 5.39 13.94
N SER A 549 -47.72 5.55 13.42
CA SER A 549 -48.20 5.41 12.05
C SER A 549 -47.81 6.56 11.11
N LEU A 550 -47.55 6.17 9.85
CA LEU A 550 -47.96 6.77 8.58
C LEU A 550 -48.42 8.24 8.57
N SER A 551 -47.73 9.05 7.76
CA SER A 551 -48.38 10.09 6.95
C SER A 551 -47.79 10.10 5.54
N ARG A 552 -48.65 9.78 4.56
CA ARG A 552 -48.41 9.94 3.13
C ARG A 552 -48.41 11.43 2.79
N ILE A 553 -47.43 11.90 2.04
CA ILE A 553 -47.54 13.14 1.27
C ILE A 553 -47.16 12.82 -0.18
N TYR A 554 -48.16 12.92 -1.05
CA TYR A 554 -48.03 12.95 -2.50
C TYR A 554 -47.40 14.28 -2.91
N LEU A 555 -46.31 14.26 -3.68
CA LEU A 555 -45.98 15.37 -4.58
C LEU A 555 -45.47 14.83 -5.93
N SER A 556 -46.18 15.32 -6.93
CA SER A 556 -46.09 15.21 -8.39
C SER A 556 -44.70 15.34 -9.02
N GLU A 557 -44.49 14.54 -10.07
CA GLU A 557 -43.53 14.82 -11.16
C GLU A 557 -43.78 16.20 -11.80
N PRO A 558 -42.74 16.82 -12.38
CA PRO A 558 -42.82 16.97 -13.83
C PRO A 558 -41.49 16.83 -14.60
N SER A 559 -41.64 16.20 -15.76
CA SER A 559 -41.06 16.52 -17.08
C SER A 559 -39.55 16.74 -17.22
N ALA A 560 -38.95 15.81 -17.96
CA ALA A 560 -37.66 15.92 -18.60
C ALA A 560 -37.60 17.08 -19.61
N HIS A 561 -36.57 17.93 -19.48
CA HIS A 561 -36.03 18.71 -20.60
C HIS A 561 -34.53 18.49 -20.69
N THR A 562 -34.15 17.81 -21.76
CA THR A 562 -32.78 17.53 -22.20
C THR A 562 -32.10 18.82 -22.64
N ILE A 563 -31.10 19.28 -21.89
CA ILE A 563 -30.16 20.30 -22.38
C ILE A 563 -28.93 19.58 -22.92
N LYS A 564 -28.86 19.48 -24.24
CA LYS A 564 -27.62 19.16 -24.97
C LYS A 564 -26.75 20.42 -24.98
N SER A 565 -25.64 20.44 -24.24
CA SER A 565 -24.56 21.41 -24.49
C SER A 565 -23.45 20.74 -25.27
N SER A 566 -23.42 21.09 -26.55
CA SER A 566 -22.34 20.87 -27.51
C SER A 566 -21.03 21.47 -27.01
N PHE A 567 -19.94 20.70 -27.04
CA PHE A 567 -18.59 21.24 -27.27
C PHE A 567 -17.91 20.37 -28.31
N ASN A 568 -17.59 21.01 -29.43
CA ASN A 568 -17.03 20.42 -30.64
C ASN A 568 -15.55 20.83 -30.76
N ASP A 569 -14.73 19.88 -31.19
CA ASP A 569 -13.56 20.01 -32.08
C ASP A 569 -12.29 20.79 -31.64
N LYS A 570 -11.20 20.07 -31.31
CA LYS A 570 -10.11 19.67 -32.26
C LYS A 570 -8.88 19.05 -31.56
N PRO A 571 -8.08 18.21 -32.25
CA PRO A 571 -7.05 17.37 -31.63
C PRO A 571 -5.69 18.08 -31.55
N ILE A 572 -5.08 18.06 -30.36
CA ILE A 572 -3.66 18.37 -30.19
C ILE A 572 -2.90 17.05 -30.26
N ASN A 573 -1.98 17.00 -31.22
CA ASN A 573 -1.06 15.90 -31.47
C ASN A 573 0.11 16.07 -30.49
N GLU A 574 0.20 15.26 -29.43
CA GLU A 574 1.38 15.24 -28.55
C GLU A 574 1.75 13.81 -28.12
N ALA A 575 3.04 13.52 -28.27
CA ALA A 575 3.62 12.20 -28.10
C ALA A 575 3.53 11.70 -26.65
N ALA A 576 2.71 10.66 -26.44
CA ALA A 576 2.68 9.90 -25.20
C ALA A 576 4.06 9.27 -24.90
N LYS A 577 4.68 9.65 -23.78
CA LYS A 577 5.90 9.00 -23.27
C LYS A 577 5.75 8.73 -21.78
N ALA A 578 5.70 7.45 -21.39
CA ALA A 578 6.11 6.98 -20.07
C ALA A 578 7.50 7.54 -19.70
N ARG A 579 7.88 7.56 -18.42
CA ARG A 579 9.24 7.99 -18.02
C ARG A 579 10.27 7.04 -18.63
N LYS A 580 10.90 7.54 -19.67
CA LYS A 580 11.92 6.85 -20.42
C LYS A 580 13.27 7.29 -19.88
N PHE A 581 14.10 6.36 -19.44
CA PHE A 581 15.50 6.63 -19.09
C PHE A 581 16.41 5.98 -20.12
N CYS A 582 17.57 6.57 -20.35
CA CYS A 582 18.59 6.01 -21.22
C CYS A 582 19.73 5.47 -20.38
N ILE A 583 20.29 4.34 -20.83
CA ILE A 583 21.51 3.78 -20.28
C ILE A 583 22.66 4.11 -21.22
N CYS A 584 23.75 4.59 -20.63
CA CYS A 584 25.03 4.66 -21.32
C CYS A 584 25.81 3.40 -20.97
N GLY A 585 26.31 2.69 -21.97
CA GLY A 585 27.39 1.74 -21.71
C GLY A 585 28.70 2.50 -21.49
N ASP A 586 29.63 1.83 -20.83
CA ASP A 586 30.97 2.34 -20.53
C ASP A 586 31.81 2.59 -21.78
#